data_AF-A0A258GND9-F1
#
_entry.id   AF-A0A258GND9-F1
#
_cell.length_a   1.000
_cell.length_b   1.000
_cell.length_c   1.000
_cell.angle_alpha   90.00
_cell.angle_beta   90.00
_cell.angle_gamma   90.00
#
_symmetry.space_group_name_H-M   'P 1'
#
loop_
_entity.id
_entity.type
_entity.pdbx_description
1 polymer ?
#
loop_
_entity_poly.entity_id
_entity_poly.type
_entity_poly.pdbx_seq_one_letter_code
_entity_poly.pdbx_strand_id
1 'polypeptide(L)'
;MTRKIAVLVGSLRKDSFSRKIAKNIEALAPAGFTFEEVDISKVGFYNQDLDGAPPAEWVDLRAKVKSADAVLFVTPEYNRSVPGVLKNAIDILSRPYGQSAFNEKPAAVVSNSPGNIGGFGAHHHLRQTLAFLNMPTLAQPEMYLNGVGSWFDDAGNVKDEKTREFLAGFAKTFTQWIETTSKAA
;
A
#
# COMPACT_ATOMS: atom_id res chain seq x y z
N MET A 1 18.31 13.23 0.29
CA MET A 1 16.92 13.72 0.17
C MET A 1 16.01 12.69 0.82
N THR A 2 14.91 13.10 1.44
CA THR A 2 13.97 12.16 2.06
C THR A 2 13.04 11.59 1.00
N ARG A 3 12.87 10.26 0.93
CA ARG A 3 11.91 9.60 0.03
C ARG A 3 10.52 9.59 0.64
N LYS A 4 9.51 9.89 -0.16
CA LYS A 4 8.10 9.88 0.22
C LYS A 4 7.43 8.61 -0.27
N ILE A 5 6.78 7.87 0.62
CA ILE A 5 6.03 6.65 0.31
C ILE A 5 4.53 6.92 0.50
N ALA A 6 3.75 6.78 -0.57
CA ALA A 6 2.30 6.74 -0.45
C ALA A 6 1.87 5.37 0.08
N VAL A 7 1.10 5.36 1.17
CA VAL A 7 0.56 4.13 1.76
C VAL A 7 -0.92 4.01 1.45
N LEU A 8 -1.29 2.96 0.72
CA LEU A 8 -2.69 2.65 0.39
C LEU A 8 -3.17 1.49 1.26
N VAL A 9 -4.06 1.82 2.21
CA VAL A 9 -4.63 0.86 3.17
C VAL A 9 -5.96 0.33 2.67
N GLY A 10 -6.05 -0.97 2.40
CA GLY A 10 -7.22 -1.62 1.79
C GLY A 10 -8.41 -1.87 2.72
N SER A 11 -8.39 -1.35 3.96
CA SER A 11 -9.49 -1.49 4.92
C SER A 11 -9.85 -0.14 5.55
N LEU A 12 -11.11 0.25 5.41
CA LEU A 12 -11.62 1.55 5.88
C LEU A 12 -12.02 1.55 7.36
N ARG A 13 -12.17 0.38 7.99
CA ARG A 13 -12.63 0.30 9.39
C ARG A 13 -11.65 1.03 10.32
N LYS A 14 -12.18 1.64 11.38
CA LYS A 14 -11.40 2.39 12.38
C LYS A 14 -10.21 1.58 12.91
N ASP A 15 -10.47 0.35 13.38
CA ASP A 15 -9.45 -0.49 14.02
C ASP A 15 -8.69 -1.41 13.05
N SER A 16 -8.55 -1.00 11.79
CA SER A 16 -7.92 -1.76 10.69
C SER A 16 -6.56 -2.36 11.07
N PHE A 17 -6.41 -3.67 10.93
CA PHE A 17 -5.11 -4.34 11.10
C PHE A 17 -4.13 -3.88 10.03
N SER A 18 -4.60 -3.64 8.80
CA SER A 18 -3.76 -3.14 7.71
C SER A 18 -3.17 -1.76 8.04
N ARG A 19 -3.95 -0.88 8.69
CA ARG A 19 -3.46 0.42 9.16
C ARG A 19 -2.44 0.29 10.28
N LYS A 20 -2.73 -0.56 11.29
CA LYS A 20 -1.79 -0.84 12.38
C LYS A 20 -0.46 -1.41 11.85
N ILE A 21 -0.51 -2.35 10.90
CA ILE A 21 0.67 -2.89 10.22
C ILE A 21 1.46 -1.79 9.52
N ALA A 22 0.80 -0.96 8.71
CA ALA A 22 1.44 0.15 8.02
C ALA A 22 2.17 1.09 8.98
N LYS A 23 1.53 1.44 10.10
CA LYS A 23 2.12 2.33 11.12
C LYS A 23 3.32 1.70 11.84
N ASN A 24 3.29 0.39 12.08
CA ASN A 24 4.45 -0.31 12.65
C ASN A 24 5.60 -0.40 11.63
N ILE A 25 5.32 -0.63 10.34
CA ILE A 25 6.34 -0.59 9.28
C ILE A 25 6.98 0.80 9.18
N GLU A 26 6.17 1.86 9.19
CA GLU A 26 6.64 3.25 9.21
C GLU A 26 7.56 3.53 10.40
N ALA A 27 7.16 3.14 11.61
CA ALA A 27 7.95 3.37 12.84
C ALA A 27 9.28 2.58 12.88
N LEU A 28 9.38 1.49 12.12
CA LEU A 28 10.56 0.62 12.04
C LEU A 28 11.41 0.89 10.80
N ALA A 29 10.99 1.80 9.92
CA ALA A 29 11.71 2.11 8.71
C ALA A 29 13.03 2.85 9.00
N PRO A 30 14.09 2.64 8.19
CA PRO A 30 15.30 3.45 8.27
C PRO A 30 15.01 4.94 8.12
N ALA A 31 15.90 5.78 8.65
CA ALA A 31 15.86 7.22 8.43
C ALA A 31 15.96 7.56 6.93
N GLY A 32 15.41 8.72 6.55
CA GLY A 32 15.39 9.18 5.16
C GLY A 32 14.16 8.74 4.36
N PHE A 33 13.18 8.11 5.00
CA PHE A 33 11.93 7.68 4.39
C PHE A 33 10.74 8.20 5.21
N THR A 34 9.72 8.74 4.54
CA THR A 34 8.47 9.18 5.17
C THR A 34 7.29 8.45 4.54
N PHE A 35 6.37 7.97 5.38
CA PHE A 35 5.20 7.22 4.94
C PHE A 35 3.96 8.09 5.17
N GLU A 36 3.16 8.28 4.12
CA GLU A 36 1.91 9.04 4.18
C GLU A 36 0.75 8.12 3.81
N GLU A 37 -0.16 7.84 4.75
CA GLU A 37 -1.41 7.16 4.41
C GLU A 37 -2.26 8.07 3.53
N VAL A 38 -2.56 7.59 2.33
CA VAL A 38 -3.44 8.27 1.40
C VAL A 38 -4.86 7.77 1.66
N ASP A 39 -5.70 8.65 2.22
CA ASP A 39 -7.08 8.34 2.58
C ASP A 39 -7.94 8.06 1.33
N ILE A 40 -8.30 6.78 1.14
CA ILE A 40 -9.17 6.31 0.06
C ILE A 40 -10.65 6.19 0.48
N SER A 41 -11.03 6.60 1.70
CA SER A 41 -12.39 6.41 2.21
C SER A 41 -13.42 7.35 1.58
N LYS A 42 -12.97 8.46 1.01
CA LYS A 42 -13.83 9.55 0.51
C LYS A 42 -14.05 9.52 -1.00
N VAL A 43 -13.39 8.63 -1.72
CA VAL A 43 -13.50 8.60 -3.19
C VAL A 43 -14.72 7.82 -3.63
N GLY A 44 -15.53 8.44 -4.50
CA GLY A 44 -16.64 7.76 -5.19
C GLY A 44 -16.16 6.65 -6.12
N PHE A 45 -17.09 5.89 -6.69
CA PHE A 45 -16.74 4.87 -7.69
C PHE A 45 -16.21 5.48 -8.97
N TYR A 46 -15.18 4.87 -9.55
CA TYR A 46 -14.69 5.26 -10.86
C TYR A 46 -15.82 5.19 -11.90
N ASN A 47 -16.02 6.31 -12.59
CA ASN A 47 -16.85 6.46 -13.77
C ASN A 47 -16.07 7.31 -14.77
N GLN A 48 -15.83 6.79 -15.97
CA GLN A 48 -15.05 7.46 -17.00
C GLN A 48 -15.70 8.77 -17.48
N ASP A 49 -17.02 8.92 -17.37
CA ASP A 49 -17.71 10.17 -17.72
C ASP A 49 -17.21 11.37 -16.88
N LEU A 50 -16.67 11.09 -15.70
CA LEU A 50 -16.12 12.10 -14.81
C LEU A 50 -14.67 12.49 -15.16
N ASP A 51 -13.97 11.77 -16.05
CA ASP A 51 -12.54 12.07 -16.31
C ASP A 51 -12.32 13.43 -16.97
N GLY A 52 -13.33 13.99 -17.68
CA GLY A 52 -13.27 15.34 -18.24
C GLY A 52 -13.39 16.46 -17.20
N ALA A 53 -14.03 16.18 -16.07
CA ALA A 53 -14.22 17.10 -14.96
C ALA A 53 -14.20 16.31 -13.63
N PRO A 54 -13.01 15.82 -13.22
CA PRO A 54 -12.92 14.87 -12.11
C PRO A 54 -13.31 15.51 -10.78
N PRO A 55 -13.95 14.75 -9.87
CA PRO A 55 -14.22 15.19 -8.51
C PRO A 55 -12.93 15.63 -7.79
N ALA A 56 -13.05 16.60 -6.88
CA ALA A 56 -11.89 17.16 -6.17
C ALA A 56 -11.10 16.09 -5.41
N GLU A 57 -11.81 15.12 -4.82
CA GLU A 57 -11.19 14.02 -4.09
C GLU A 57 -10.38 13.08 -5.00
N TRP A 58 -10.71 12.96 -6.29
CA TRP A 58 -9.88 12.21 -7.25
C TRP A 58 -8.63 13.00 -7.61
N VAL A 59 -8.75 14.32 -7.80
CA VAL A 59 -7.63 15.21 -8.09
C VAL A 59 -6.63 15.18 -6.93
N ASP A 60 -7.11 15.32 -5.70
CA ASP A 60 -6.29 15.27 -4.49
C ASP A 60 -5.61 13.92 -4.32
N LEU A 61 -6.34 12.81 -4.54
CA LEU A 61 -5.79 11.46 -4.46
C LEU A 61 -4.66 11.27 -5.49
N ARG A 62 -4.89 11.68 -6.74
CA ARG A 62 -3.90 11.62 -7.82
C ARG A 62 -2.68 12.46 -7.48
N ALA A 63 -2.85 13.68 -6.96
CA ALA A 63 -1.74 14.56 -6.59
C ALA A 63 -0.86 13.95 -5.49
N LYS A 64 -1.47 13.41 -4.42
CA LYS A 64 -0.74 12.76 -3.32
C LYS A 64 0.14 11.61 -3.81
N VAL A 65 -0.42 10.70 -4.61
CA VAL A 65 0.32 9.53 -5.12
C VAL A 65 1.35 9.94 -6.17
N LYS A 66 1.05 10.89 -7.07
CA LYS A 66 2.03 11.40 -8.05
C LYS A 66 3.26 12.00 -7.37
N SER A 67 3.08 12.71 -6.24
CA SER A 67 4.17 13.32 -5.46
C SER A 67 5.04 12.34 -4.67
N ALA A 68 4.63 11.09 -4.51
CA ALA A 68 5.38 10.08 -3.78
C ALA A 68 6.46 9.44 -4.67
N ASP A 69 7.58 9.03 -4.10
CA ASP A 69 8.62 8.27 -4.79
C ASP A 69 8.24 6.80 -4.98
N ALA A 70 7.49 6.23 -4.01
CA ALA A 70 7.10 4.82 -4.00
C ALA A 70 5.71 4.62 -3.41
N VAL A 71 5.16 3.40 -3.54
CA VAL A 71 3.84 3.03 -3.02
C VAL A 71 3.88 1.74 -2.20
N LEU A 72 3.42 1.81 -0.95
CA LEU A 72 3.19 0.64 -0.12
C LEU A 72 1.69 0.31 -0.09
N PHE A 73 1.32 -0.87 -0.54
CA PHE A 73 -0.05 -1.37 -0.42
C PHE A 73 -0.15 -2.28 0.81
N VAL A 74 -1.07 -1.97 1.72
CA VAL A 74 -1.36 -2.84 2.87
C VAL A 74 -2.82 -3.24 2.84
N THR A 75 -3.10 -4.51 2.53
CA THR A 75 -4.46 -4.95 2.18
C THR A 75 -4.91 -6.15 3.01
N PRO A 76 -6.16 -6.17 3.51
CA PRO A 76 -6.79 -7.43 3.87
C PRO A 76 -7.16 -8.22 2.59
N GLU A 77 -7.73 -9.40 2.78
CA GLU A 77 -8.36 -10.16 1.69
C GLU A 77 -9.87 -10.22 1.91
N TYR A 78 -10.64 -9.80 0.90
CA TYR A 78 -12.09 -9.98 0.86
C TYR A 78 -12.45 -10.91 -0.29
N ASN A 79 -13.12 -12.01 0.04
CA ASN A 79 -13.62 -13.00 -0.93
C ASN A 79 -12.55 -13.47 -1.93
N ARG A 80 -11.37 -13.88 -1.42
CA ARG A 80 -10.23 -14.38 -2.21
C ARG A 80 -9.57 -13.36 -3.13
N SER A 81 -9.81 -12.07 -2.93
CA SER A 81 -9.28 -11.01 -3.80
C SER A 81 -9.03 -9.70 -3.06
N VAL A 82 -8.55 -8.72 -3.82
CA VAL A 82 -8.35 -7.34 -3.41
C VAL A 82 -9.69 -6.72 -3.00
N PRO A 83 -9.76 -5.99 -1.86
CA PRO A 83 -10.94 -5.24 -1.49
C PRO A 83 -11.38 -4.28 -2.59
N GLY A 84 -12.68 -4.25 -2.89
CA GLY A 84 -13.24 -3.40 -3.95
C GLY A 84 -12.91 -1.91 -3.76
N VAL A 85 -12.87 -1.43 -2.51
CA VAL A 85 -12.49 -0.04 -2.18
C VAL A 85 -11.05 0.28 -2.58
N LEU A 86 -10.12 -0.65 -2.37
CA LEU A 86 -8.72 -0.48 -2.78
C LEU A 86 -8.59 -0.55 -4.29
N LYS A 87 -9.27 -1.50 -4.93
CA LYS A 87 -9.27 -1.63 -6.38
C LYS A 87 -9.87 -0.40 -7.08
N ASN A 88 -10.95 0.15 -6.54
CA ASN A 88 -11.56 1.38 -7.04
C ASN A 88 -10.60 2.58 -6.96
N ALA A 89 -9.89 2.74 -5.83
CA ALA A 89 -8.88 3.77 -5.70
C ALA A 89 -7.74 3.59 -6.72
N ILE A 90 -7.29 2.35 -6.96
CA ILE A 90 -6.30 2.03 -7.99
C ILE A 90 -6.81 2.42 -9.39
N ASP A 91 -8.08 2.15 -9.69
CA ASP A 91 -8.68 2.50 -10.99
C ASP A 91 -8.69 4.02 -11.21
N ILE A 92 -9.08 4.80 -10.21
CA ILE A 92 -9.02 6.27 -10.26
C ILE A 92 -7.60 6.80 -10.44
N LEU A 93 -6.63 6.21 -9.72
CA LEU A 93 -5.22 6.58 -9.76
C LEU A 93 -4.52 6.18 -11.06
N SER A 94 -5.02 5.16 -11.75
CA SER A 94 -4.51 4.72 -13.05
C SER A 94 -4.86 5.67 -14.20
N ARG A 95 -5.78 6.62 -13.94
CA ARG A 95 -6.34 7.55 -14.91
C ARG A 95 -5.90 9.00 -14.65
N PRO A 96 -5.96 9.89 -15.67
CA PRO A 96 -6.35 9.64 -17.07
C PRO A 96 -5.41 8.70 -17.84
N TYR A 97 -5.85 8.18 -18.99
CA TYR A 97 -5.01 7.33 -19.84
C TYR A 97 -3.69 8.02 -20.19
N GLY A 98 -2.57 7.29 -20.09
CA GLY A 98 -1.22 7.85 -20.27
C GLY A 98 -0.69 8.70 -19.10
N GLN A 99 -1.48 8.91 -18.04
CA GLN A 99 -1.13 9.74 -16.90
C GLN A 99 -1.27 9.03 -15.54
N SER A 100 -1.13 7.70 -15.55
CA SER A 100 -1.17 6.87 -14.34
C SER A 100 -0.26 7.44 -13.25
N ALA A 101 -0.80 7.58 -12.04
CA ALA A 101 -0.05 8.03 -10.87
C ALA A 101 1.01 7.01 -10.42
N PHE A 102 1.01 5.80 -10.98
CA PHE A 102 1.85 4.68 -10.55
C PHE A 102 3.04 4.39 -11.47
N ASN A 103 3.05 4.91 -12.69
CA ASN A 103 4.00 4.49 -13.71
C ASN A 103 5.45 4.58 -13.22
N GLU A 104 6.18 3.47 -13.30
CA GLU A 104 7.58 3.30 -12.88
C GLU A 104 7.85 3.53 -11.38
N LYS A 105 6.83 3.74 -10.54
CA LYS A 105 7.02 3.92 -9.09
C LYS A 105 7.28 2.55 -8.43
N PRO A 106 8.36 2.40 -7.64
CA PRO A 106 8.60 1.19 -6.87
C PRO A 106 7.43 0.91 -5.91
N ALA A 107 7.09 -0.37 -5.76
CA ALA A 107 6.00 -0.77 -4.89
C ALA A 107 6.29 -2.01 -4.06
N ALA A 108 5.55 -2.17 -2.99
CA ALA A 108 5.45 -3.43 -2.25
C ALA A 108 4.01 -3.70 -1.82
N VAL A 109 3.69 -4.98 -1.66
CA VAL A 109 2.38 -5.44 -1.18
C VAL A 109 2.57 -6.17 0.14
N VAL A 110 1.78 -5.79 1.13
CA VAL A 110 1.67 -6.46 2.43
C VAL A 110 0.21 -6.89 2.59
N SER A 111 -0.04 -8.19 2.60
CA SER A 111 -1.37 -8.72 2.85
C SER A 111 -1.50 -9.19 4.29
N ASN A 112 -2.72 -9.15 4.83
CA ASN A 112 -2.96 -9.60 6.20
C ASN A 112 -4.32 -10.27 6.37
N SER A 113 -4.38 -11.18 7.35
CA SER A 113 -5.62 -11.82 7.77
C SER A 113 -5.52 -12.32 9.21
N PRO A 114 -6.62 -12.31 9.99
CA PRO A 114 -6.70 -13.11 11.21
C PRO A 114 -6.53 -14.61 10.96
N GLY A 115 -6.86 -15.09 9.75
CA GLY A 115 -6.71 -16.48 9.35
C GLY A 115 -5.31 -16.83 8.85
N ASN A 116 -5.07 -18.13 8.69
CA ASN A 116 -3.73 -18.70 8.47
C ASN A 116 -3.09 -18.36 7.11
N ILE A 117 -3.89 -18.02 6.10
CA ILE A 117 -3.41 -17.78 4.72
C ILE A 117 -2.80 -16.37 4.54
N GLY A 118 -3.05 -15.44 5.48
CA GLY A 118 -2.42 -14.12 5.45
C GLY A 118 -2.77 -13.24 4.24
N GLY A 119 -3.86 -13.53 3.54
CA GLY A 119 -4.35 -12.75 2.39
C GLY A 119 -3.63 -13.03 1.06
N PHE A 120 -3.10 -14.24 0.89
CA PHE A 120 -2.43 -14.71 -0.33
C PHE A 120 -3.15 -14.37 -1.64
N GLY A 121 -4.48 -14.57 -1.72
CA GLY A 121 -5.25 -14.30 -2.93
C GLY A 121 -5.29 -12.82 -3.28
N ALA A 122 -5.57 -11.97 -2.29
CA ALA A 122 -5.51 -10.51 -2.46
C ALA A 122 -4.12 -10.04 -2.86
N HIS A 123 -3.07 -10.62 -2.27
CA HIS A 123 -1.69 -10.26 -2.58
C HIS A 123 -1.37 -10.51 -4.06
N HIS A 124 -1.66 -11.70 -4.59
CA HIS A 124 -1.35 -12.04 -5.98
C HIS A 124 -2.23 -11.28 -6.98
N HIS A 125 -3.54 -11.16 -6.73
CA HIS A 125 -4.42 -10.38 -7.60
C HIS A 125 -4.00 -8.91 -7.67
N LEU A 126 -3.54 -8.34 -6.55
CA LEU A 126 -3.01 -6.98 -6.55
C LEU A 126 -1.74 -6.89 -7.39
N ARG A 127 -0.76 -7.79 -7.20
CA ARG A 127 0.49 -7.81 -7.98
C ARG A 127 0.25 -7.93 -9.48
N GLN A 128 -0.75 -8.71 -9.91
CA GLN A 128 -1.15 -8.77 -11.32
C GLN A 128 -1.57 -7.39 -11.86
N THR A 129 -2.31 -6.62 -11.06
CA THR A 129 -2.69 -5.24 -11.40
C THR A 129 -1.46 -4.32 -11.46
N LEU A 130 -0.54 -4.43 -10.49
CA LEU A 130 0.69 -3.61 -10.45
C LEU A 130 1.60 -3.86 -11.66
N ALA A 131 1.63 -5.09 -12.18
CA ALA A 131 2.38 -5.43 -13.39
C ALA A 131 1.86 -4.65 -14.61
N PHE A 132 0.54 -4.56 -14.79
CA PHE A 132 -0.07 -3.75 -15.86
C PHE A 132 0.25 -2.25 -15.68
N LEU A 133 0.24 -1.77 -14.44
CA LEU A 133 0.53 -0.37 -14.09
C LEU A 133 2.02 0.01 -14.17
N ASN A 134 2.87 -0.92 -14.67
CA ASN A 134 4.30 -0.73 -14.83
C ASN A 134 5.02 -0.32 -13.53
N MET A 135 4.68 -0.98 -12.42
CA MET A 135 5.31 -0.73 -11.11
C MET A 135 6.39 -1.76 -10.82
N PRO A 136 7.66 -1.35 -10.59
CA PRO A 136 8.71 -2.21 -10.06
C PRO A 136 8.34 -2.72 -8.66
N THR A 137 7.74 -3.91 -8.60
CA THR A 137 7.18 -4.46 -7.35
C THR A 137 8.19 -5.37 -6.65
N LEU A 138 8.53 -5.07 -5.40
CA LEU A 138 9.40 -5.88 -4.56
C LEU A 138 8.94 -7.34 -4.55
N ALA A 139 9.82 -8.26 -4.91
CA ALA A 139 9.50 -9.68 -5.01
C ALA A 139 9.63 -10.42 -3.67
N GLN A 140 10.68 -10.14 -2.90
CA GLN A 140 11.00 -10.81 -1.63
C GLN A 140 11.45 -9.79 -0.57
N PRO A 141 11.20 -10.02 0.72
CA PRO A 141 10.41 -11.12 1.25
C PRO A 141 8.91 -10.95 0.94
N GLU A 142 8.21 -12.06 0.75
CA GLU A 142 6.75 -12.06 0.67
C GLU A 142 6.13 -11.77 2.03
N MET A 143 5.10 -10.92 2.05
CA MET A 143 4.46 -10.43 3.27
C MET A 143 3.01 -10.91 3.38
N TYR A 144 2.85 -12.21 3.65
CA TYR A 144 1.57 -12.87 3.94
C TYR A 144 1.35 -12.95 5.46
N LEU A 145 0.81 -11.89 6.05
CA LEU A 145 0.73 -11.79 7.52
C LEU A 145 -0.51 -12.50 8.06
N ASN A 146 -0.31 -13.63 8.73
CA ASN A 146 -1.38 -14.43 9.31
C ASN A 146 -1.59 -14.15 10.80
N GLY A 147 -2.73 -14.56 11.35
CA GLY A 147 -2.99 -14.47 12.79
C GLY A 147 -2.98 -13.04 13.36
N VAL A 148 -3.10 -12.00 12.52
CA VAL A 148 -2.79 -10.61 12.92
C VAL A 148 -3.74 -10.05 13.98
N GLY A 149 -4.84 -10.72 14.26
CA GLY A 149 -5.79 -10.34 15.30
C GLY A 149 -5.20 -10.30 16.70
N SER A 150 -4.13 -11.06 16.96
CA SER A 150 -3.48 -11.12 18.27
C SER A 150 -2.19 -10.30 18.37
N TRP A 151 -1.75 -9.64 17.29
CA TRP A 151 -0.43 -9.00 17.22
C TRP A 151 -0.33 -7.72 18.05
N PHE A 152 -1.41 -6.98 18.18
CA PHE A 152 -1.37 -5.60 18.65
C PHE A 152 -1.68 -5.47 20.14
N ASP A 153 -1.08 -4.47 20.78
CA ASP A 153 -1.50 -3.92 22.07
C ASP A 153 -2.66 -2.93 21.89
N ASP A 154 -3.09 -2.32 23.01
CA ASP A 154 -4.19 -1.34 23.03
C ASP A 154 -3.85 -0.04 22.28
N ALA A 155 -2.55 0.29 22.17
CA ALA A 155 -2.06 1.43 21.40
C ALA A 155 -1.91 1.13 19.90
N GLY A 156 -2.05 -0.14 19.49
CA GLY A 156 -1.89 -0.57 18.11
C GLY A 156 -0.47 -0.92 17.71
N ASN A 157 0.46 -1.03 18.66
CA ASN A 157 1.83 -1.48 18.42
C ASN A 157 1.91 -3.00 18.42
N VAL A 158 2.81 -3.56 17.64
CA VAL A 158 3.11 -4.99 17.67
C VAL A 158 3.76 -5.36 19.00
N LYS A 159 3.21 -6.37 19.70
CA LYS A 159 3.65 -6.81 21.03
C LYS A 159 4.90 -7.67 21.03
N ASP A 160 5.04 -8.53 20.02
CA ASP A 160 6.08 -9.55 19.97
C ASP A 160 7.32 -9.03 19.23
N GLU A 161 8.49 -9.20 19.85
CA GLU A 161 9.75 -8.66 19.31
C GLU A 161 10.14 -9.31 17.99
N LYS A 162 9.92 -10.62 17.82
CA LYS A 162 10.26 -11.30 16.56
C LYS A 162 9.43 -10.77 15.40
N THR A 163 8.16 -10.46 15.66
CA THR A 163 7.27 -9.84 14.68
C THR A 163 7.73 -8.42 14.33
N ARG A 164 8.20 -7.64 15.32
CA ARG A 164 8.81 -6.32 15.08
C ARG A 164 10.09 -6.44 14.24
N GLU A 165 10.98 -7.36 14.57
CA GLU A 165 12.19 -7.64 13.80
C GLU A 165 11.88 -8.03 12.35
N PHE A 166 10.85 -8.88 12.14
CA PHE A 166 10.40 -9.26 10.82
C PHE A 166 9.87 -8.06 10.01
N LEU A 167 9.04 -7.21 10.60
CA LEU A 167 8.55 -5.98 9.96
C LEU A 167 9.67 -4.98 9.68
N ALA A 168 10.65 -4.86 10.59
CA ALA A 168 11.84 -4.01 10.40
C ALA A 168 12.71 -4.52 9.25
N GLY A 169 12.90 -5.85 9.16
CA GLY A 169 13.60 -6.50 8.05
C GLY A 169 12.94 -6.21 6.70
N PHE A 170 11.61 -6.33 6.63
CA PHE A 170 10.85 -5.92 5.44
C PHE A 170 11.02 -4.44 5.13
N ALA A 171 10.86 -3.54 6.11
CA ALA A 171 10.96 -2.10 5.91
C ALA A 171 12.35 -1.72 5.36
N LYS A 172 13.41 -2.33 5.89
CA LYS A 172 14.78 -2.17 5.37
C LYS A 172 14.90 -2.65 3.91
N THR A 173 14.41 -3.84 3.60
CA THR A 173 14.47 -4.37 2.22
C THR A 173 13.67 -3.51 1.24
N PHE A 174 12.49 -3.06 1.62
CA PHE A 174 11.66 -2.19 0.77
C PHE A 174 12.30 -0.83 0.55
N THR A 175 12.85 -0.21 1.57
CA THR A 175 13.56 1.08 1.41
C THR A 175 14.81 0.96 0.55
N GLN A 176 15.57 -0.14 0.65
CA GLN A 176 16.66 -0.45 -0.27
C GLN A 176 16.17 -0.63 -1.71
N TRP A 177 15.05 -1.33 -1.91
CA TRP A 177 14.43 -1.50 -3.22
C TRP A 177 14.03 -0.18 -3.85
N ILE A 178 13.47 0.75 -3.07
CA ILE A 178 13.15 2.11 -3.54
C ILE A 178 14.41 2.77 -4.10
N GLU A 179 15.54 2.71 -3.39
CA GLU A 179 16.77 3.36 -3.86
C GLU A 179 17.37 2.72 -5.11
N THR A 180 17.24 1.41 -5.30
CA THR A 180 17.78 0.73 -6.48
C THR A 180 16.90 0.84 -7.73
N THR A 181 15.62 1.17 -7.57
CA THR A 181 14.65 1.18 -8.68
C THR A 181 14.05 2.55 -8.96
N SER A 182 14.19 3.51 -8.05
CA SER A 182 13.87 4.91 -8.37
C SER A 182 14.80 5.40 -9.46
N LYS A 183 14.26 6.15 -10.43
CA LYS A 183 15.11 6.91 -11.36
C LYS A 183 16.02 7.83 -10.53
N ALA A 184 17.30 7.89 -10.89
CA ALA A 184 18.21 8.90 -10.34
C ALA A 184 17.52 10.26 -10.45
N ALA A 185 17.43 10.97 -9.32
CA ALA A 185 16.86 12.31 -9.27
C ALA A 185 17.68 13.29 -10.12
#